data_AF-A0A2H0VXF6-F1
#
_entry.id   AF-A0A2H0VXF6-F1
#
_cell.length_a   1.000
_cell.length_b   1.000
_cell.length_c   1.000
_cell.angle_alpha   90.00
_cell.angle_beta   90.00
_cell.angle_gamma   90.00
#
_symmetry.space_group_name_H-M   'P 1'
#
loop_
_entity.id
_entity.type
_entity.pdbx_description
1 polymer ?
#
loop_
_entity_poly.entity_id
_entity_poly.type
_entity_poly.pdbx_seq_one_letter_code
_entity_poly.pdbx_strand_id
1 'polypeptide(L)' 'MKNDIPKVLKIAEVRDENPTVKTYVFRGCDLGAKPGQFVNLWMPRVDEKPFSVSYCDKDEFWLTIAAVGDFTRKLRDEFS' A
#
# COMPACT_ATOMS: atom_id res chain seq x y z
N MET A 1 20.50 6.65 -12.74
CA MET A 1 19.71 7.43 -11.78
C MET A 1 18.30 6.89 -11.80
N LYS A 2 17.89 6.10 -10.80
CA LYS A 2 16.52 5.57 -10.73
C LYS A 2 15.74 6.46 -9.78
N ASN A 3 14.62 6.98 -10.27
CA ASN A 3 13.79 8.03 -9.70
C ASN A 3 13.47 7.82 -8.20
N ASP A 4 13.96 8.70 -7.33
CA ASP A 4 13.52 8.88 -5.93
C ASP A 4 12.18 9.64 -5.83
N ILE A 5 11.41 9.69 -6.93
CA ILE A 5 10.13 10.40 -6.97
C ILE A 5 9.03 9.37 -6.70
N PRO A 6 8.19 9.58 -5.67
CA PRO A 6 7.09 8.66 -5.38
C PRO A 6 6.14 8.56 -6.58
N LYS A 7 5.83 7.32 -6.97
CA LYS A 7 4.87 7.05 -8.05
C LYS A 7 3.46 7.04 -7.48
N VAL A 8 2.64 8.00 -7.90
CA VAL A 8 1.22 8.02 -7.53
C VAL A 8 0.50 6.91 -8.28
N LEU A 9 -0.16 6.03 -7.54
CA LEU A 9 -0.95 4.92 -8.07
C LEU A 9 -2.39 5.06 -7.57
N LYS A 10 -3.33 4.66 -8.43
CA LYS A 10 -4.74 4.57 -8.04
C LYS A 10 -4.96 3.24 -7.31
N ILE A 11 -5.66 3.30 -6.18
CA ILE A 11 -6.17 2.09 -5.52
C ILE A 11 -7.25 1.50 -6.42
N ALA A 12 -7.01 0.27 -6.90
CA ALA A 12 -7.93 -0.42 -7.79
C ALA A 12 -9.08 -1.07 -7.01
N GLU A 13 -8.78 -1.56 -5.81
CA GLU A 13 -9.73 -2.26 -4.94
C GLU A 13 -9.29 -2.13 -3.48
N VAL A 14 -10.26 -2.05 -2.57
CA VAL A 14 -10.05 -2.12 -1.13
C VAL A 14 -10.86 -3.29 -0.60
N ARG A 15 -10.23 -4.17 0.16
CA ARG A 15 -10.87 -5.31 0.82
C ARG A 15 -10.82 -5.15 2.32
N ASP A 16 -11.97 -5.31 2.97
CA ASP A 16 -12.07 -5.37 4.42
C ASP A 16 -11.80 -6.80 4.88
N GLU A 17 -10.60 -7.05 5.40
CA GLU A 17 -10.24 -8.36 5.96
C GLU A 17 -10.85 -8.52 7.36
N ASN A 18 -10.87 -7.44 8.15
CA ASN A 18 -11.54 -7.35 9.45
C ASN A 18 -11.68 -5.86 9.88
N PRO A 19 -12.32 -5.53 11.03
CA PRO A 19 -12.54 -4.14 11.45
C PRO A 19 -11.28 -3.26 11.61
N THR A 20 -10.10 -3.87 11.71
CA THR A 20 -8.83 -3.17 11.88
C THR A 20 -7.85 -3.41 10.74
N VAL A 21 -8.13 -4.30 9.78
CA VAL A 21 -7.22 -4.67 8.69
C VAL A 21 -7.91 -4.54 7.35
N LYS A 22 -7.28 -3.78 6.44
CA LYS A 22 -7.71 -3.66 5.05
C LYS A 22 -6.58 -4.06 4.10
N THR A 23 -6.95 -4.62 2.95
CA THR A 23 -6.04 -4.90 1.85
C THR A 23 -6.30 -3.95 0.69
N TYR A 24 -5.25 -3.24 0.27
CA TYR A 24 -5.28 -2.30 -0.85
C TYR A 24 -4.63 -2.95 -2.07
N VAL A 25 -5.38 -3.07 -3.15
CA VAL A 25 -4.92 -3.65 -4.42
C VAL A 25 -4.56 -2.53 -5.39
N PHE A 26 -3.38 -2.61 -5.96
CA PHE A 26 -2.90 -1.69 -6.99
C PHE A 26 -2.66 -2.47 -8.27
N ARG A 27 -3.29 -2.04 -9.38
CA ARG A 27 -3.17 -2.67 -10.71
C ARG A 27 -2.40 -1.78 -11.68
N GLY A 28 -1.78 -2.39 -12.68
CA GLY A 28 -1.03 -1.70 -13.74
C GLY A 28 0.37 -1.27 -13.30
N CYS A 29 0.96 -1.96 -12.33
CA CYS A 29 2.33 -1.69 -11.89
C CYS A 29 3.05 -3.00 -11.54
N ASP A 30 4.00 -3.39 -12.40
CA ASP A 30 4.97 -4.42 -12.08
C ASP A 30 5.96 -3.86 -11.04
N LEU A 31 5.75 -4.21 -9.78
CA LEU A 31 6.64 -3.85 -8.69
C LEU A 31 7.88 -4.76 -8.65
N GLY A 32 7.80 -5.97 -9.21
CA GLY A 32 8.85 -6.98 -9.16
C GLY A 32 9.28 -7.37 -7.74
N ALA A 33 8.40 -7.19 -6.74
CA ALA A 33 8.73 -7.42 -5.34
C ALA A 33 8.89 -8.92 -5.05
N LYS A 34 9.97 -9.25 -4.34
CA LYS A 34 10.25 -10.59 -3.82
C LYS A 34 9.74 -10.73 -2.38
N PRO A 35 9.44 -11.95 -1.91
CA PRO A 35 9.08 -12.19 -0.52
C PRO A 35 10.08 -11.57 0.45
N GLY A 36 9.58 -10.81 1.42
CA GLY A 36 10.39 -10.09 2.41
C GLY A 36 10.74 -8.64 2.05
N GLN A 37 10.40 -8.17 0.85
CA GLN A 37 10.54 -6.76 0.48
C GLN A 37 9.35 -5.92 0.97
N PHE A 38 9.59 -4.62 1.08
CA PHE A 38 8.61 -3.61 1.46
C PHE A 38 8.60 -2.46 0.47
N VAL A 39 7.51 -1.71 0.46
CA VAL A 39 7.38 -0.43 -0.24
C VAL A 39 7.24 0.69 0.77
N ASN A 40 7.79 1.85 0.47
CA ASN A 40 7.43 3.05 1.20
C ASN A 40 6.11 3.60 0.65
N LEU A 41 5.08 3.54 1.48
CA LEU A 41 3.79 4.13 1.16
C LEU A 41 3.77 5.56 1.66
N TRP A 42 3.63 6.49 0.72
CA TRP A 42 3.50 7.91 1.01
C TRP A 42 2.04 8.34 0.94
N MET A 43 1.56 9.00 1.99
CA MET A 43 0.29 9.68 2.00
C MET A 43 0.55 11.20 1.97
N PRO A 44 0.12 11.91 0.92
CA PRO A 44 0.36 13.34 0.80
C PRO A 44 -0.11 14.11 2.04
N ARG A 45 0.77 15.00 2.54
CA ARG A 45 0.53 15.84 3.74
C ARG A 45 0.38 15.09 5.06
N VAL A 46 0.59 13.78 5.10
CA VAL A 46 0.50 12.99 6.33
C VAL A 46 1.87 12.46 6.72
N ASP A 47 2.39 11.45 6.02
CA ASP A 47 3.68 10.82 6.32
C ASP A 47 4.09 9.84 5.20
N GLU A 48 5.26 9.22 5.34
CA GLU A 48 5.70 8.06 4.57
C GLU A 48 6.14 6.94 5.52
N LYS A 49 5.63 5.72 5.32
CA LYS A 49 6.03 4.56 6.13
C LYS A 49 6.26 3.31 5.29
N PRO A 50 7.21 2.43 5.68
CA PRO A 50 7.43 1.16 5.01
C PRO A 50 6.31 0.16 5.33
N PHE A 51 5.78 -0.50 4.30
CA PHE A 51 4.80 -1.59 4.41
C PHE A 51 5.25 -2.81 3.61
N SER A 52 5.12 -3.98 4.22
CA SER A 52 5.40 -5.23 3.54
C SER A 52 4.43 -5.47 2.40
N VAL A 53 4.96 -6.00 1.29
CA VAL A 53 4.14 -6.40 0.15
C VAL A 53 3.52 -7.76 0.46
N SER A 54 2.19 -7.82 0.55
CA SER A 54 1.46 -9.05 0.90
C SER A 54 1.30 -10.00 -0.29
N TYR A 55 1.19 -9.43 -1.50
CA TYR A 55 1.14 -10.15 -2.75
C TYR A 55 1.72 -9.26 -3.86
N CYS A 56 2.42 -9.86 -4.82
CA CYS A 56 2.93 -9.16 -5.99
C CYS A 56 3.02 -10.15 -7.15
N ASP A 57 2.45 -9.76 -8.27
CA ASP A 57 2.71 -10.38 -9.56
C ASP A 57 3.16 -9.31 -10.58
N LYS A 58 3.05 -9.62 -11.87
CA LYS A 58 3.48 -8.73 -12.96
C LYS A 58 2.49 -7.58 -13.23
N ASP A 59 1.24 -7.74 -12.81
CA ASP A 59 0.13 -6.83 -13.14
C ASP A 59 -0.39 -6.08 -11.91
N GLU A 60 -0.32 -6.68 -10.73
CA GLU A 60 -0.80 -6.11 -9.48
C GLU A 60 0.05 -6.45 -8.25
N PHE A 61 -0.06 -5.59 -7.25
CA PHE A 61 0.49 -5.83 -5.93
C PHE A 61 -0.47 -5.36 -4.84
N TRP A 62 -0.40 -6.03 -3.70
CA TRP A 62 -1.36 -5.84 -2.61
C TRP A 62 -0.63 -5.46 -1.33
N LEU A 63 -1.22 -4.51 -0.60
CA LEU A 63 -0.75 -4.09 0.72
C LEU A 63 -1.82 -4.38 1.77
N THR A 64 -1.54 -5.30 2.68
CA THR A 64 -2.42 -5.59 3.82
C THR A 64 -1.95 -4.80 5.04
N ILE A 65 -2.77 -3.87 5.51
CA ILE A 65 -2.39 -2.87 6.51
C ILE A 65 -3.36 -2.90 7.69
N ALA A 66 -2.80 -3.00 8.90
CA ALA A 66 -3.53 -2.92 10.15
C ALA A 66 -3.55 -1.49 10.72
N ALA A 67 -4.72 -1.04 11.18
CA ALA A 67 -5.01 0.27 11.72
C ALA A 67 -4.52 0.46 13.18
N VAL A 68 -3.22 0.23 13.41
CA VAL A 68 -2.58 0.30 14.74
C VAL A 68 -2.07 1.69 15.14
N GLY A 69 -1.84 2.59 14.18
CA GLY A 69 -1.28 3.93 14.43
C GLY A 69 -2.03 5.02 13.67
N ASP A 70 -1.67 6.29 13.91
CA ASP A 70 -2.41 7.43 13.35
C ASP A 70 -2.35 7.46 11.82
N PHE A 71 -1.21 7.08 11.23
CA PHE A 71 -1.08 6.93 9.78
C PHE A 71 -2.01 5.85 9.22
N THR A 72 -2.02 4.66 9.82
CA THR A 72 -2.79 3.52 9.30
C THR A 72 -4.28 3.64 9.59
N ARG A 73 -4.67 4.32 10.67
CA ARG A 73 -6.06 4.73 10.94
C ARG A 73 -6.55 5.72 9.90
N LYS A 74 -5.78 6.78 9.60
CA LYS A 74 -6.12 7.71 8.51
C LYS A 74 -6.24 7.00 7.17
N LEU A 75 -5.31 6.11 6.82
CA LEU A 75 -5.39 5.34 5.58
C LEU A 75 -6.69 4.54 5.49
N ARG A 76 -7.09 3.87 6.59
CA ARG A 76 -8.33 3.10 6.65
C ARG A 76 -9.58 3.97 6.48
N ASP A 77 -9.59 5.14 7.09
CA ASP A 77 -10.77 6.01 7.16
C ASP A 77 -10.93 6.88 5.90
N GLU A 78 -9.84 7.26 5.24
CA GLU A 78 -9.84 8.04 3.97
C GLU A 78 -10.22 7.19 2.74
N PHE A 79 -9.94 5.89 2.78
CA PHE A 79 -10.18 4.97 1.66
C PHE A 79 -11.12 3.84 2.10
N SER A 80 -12.43 4.08 1.96
CA SER A 80 -13.52 3.13 2.24
C SER A 80 -14.33 2.82 1.00
#